data_AF-A0A7X3WL23-F1
#
_entry.id   AF-A0A7X3WL23-F1
#
_cell.length_a   1.000
_cell.length_b   1.000
_cell.length_c   1.000
_cell.angle_alpha   90.00
_cell.angle_beta   90.00
_cell.angle_gamma   90.00
#
_symmetry.space_group_name_H-M   'P 1'
#
loop_
_entity.id
_entity.type
_entity.pdbx_description
1 polymer ?
#
loop_
_entity_poly.entity_id
_entity_poly.type
_entity_poly.pdbx_seq_one_letter_code
_entity_poly.pdbx_strand_id
1 'polypeptide(L)'
;MVSISQGIDIGCTTSRIGLQIEAAVADYLGMLQAELTGNSVVKAVHNRMLQAQIGRSKGSIEYKHQNISAVLEKLGLPYIKGYKPATHYQRVF
;
A
#
# COMPACT_ATOMS: atom_id res chain seq x y z
N MET A 1 23.34 38.07 -18.89
CA MET A 1 23.76 37.36 -17.67
C MET A 1 22.78 37.78 -16.59
N VAL A 2 21.82 36.97 -16.19
CA VAL A 2 21.98 35.70 -15.47
C VAL A 2 20.97 34.66 -15.99
N SER A 3 21.48 33.48 -16.38
CA SER A 3 20.70 32.25 -16.58
C SER A 3 20.45 31.60 -15.23
N ILE A 4 19.25 31.06 -14.96
CA ILE A 4 19.07 29.69 -14.44
C ILE A 4 17.66 29.17 -14.83
N SER A 5 17.63 28.13 -15.66
CA SER A 5 16.49 27.27 -15.92
C SER A 5 16.20 26.39 -14.70
N GLN A 6 14.97 26.33 -14.21
CA GLN A 6 14.32 25.12 -13.66
C GLN A 6 12.85 25.48 -13.38
N GLY A 7 11.96 25.01 -14.25
CA GLY A 7 10.52 25.11 -14.08
C GLY A 7 9.87 23.88 -14.66
N ILE A 8 10.28 22.70 -14.16
CA ILE A 8 9.52 21.47 -14.37
C ILE A 8 8.27 21.62 -13.50
N ASP A 9 7.24 22.24 -14.06
CA ASP A 9 5.87 22.18 -13.54
C ASP A 9 5.26 20.84 -13.96
N ILE A 10 5.54 19.79 -13.18
CA ILE A 10 4.72 18.56 -13.24
C ILE A 10 3.51 18.82 -12.35
N GLY A 11 2.49 19.43 -12.94
CA GLY A 11 1.17 19.67 -12.36
C GLY A 11 0.39 18.38 -12.08
N CYS A 12 0.88 17.54 -11.17
CA CYS A 12 0.07 16.55 -10.47
C CYS A 12 0.47 16.56 -9.00
N THR A 13 -0.23 17.38 -8.23
CA THR A 13 -0.20 17.36 -6.77
C THR A 13 -0.61 15.97 -6.31
N THR A 14 0.34 15.06 -6.03
CA THR A 14 0.01 13.77 -5.42
C THR A 14 -0.64 14.09 -4.08
N SER A 15 -1.97 13.99 -4.05
CA SER A 15 -2.75 14.30 -2.85
C SER A 15 -2.21 13.43 -1.71
N ARG A 16 -2.23 13.96 -0.49
CA ARG A 16 -1.82 13.21 0.71
C ARG A 16 -2.47 11.82 0.78
N ILE A 17 -3.67 11.65 0.23
CA ILE A 17 -4.39 10.37 0.16
C ILE A 17 -3.72 9.41 -0.84
N GLY A 18 -3.32 9.89 -2.03
CA GLY A 18 -2.60 9.11 -3.04
C GLY A 18 -1.33 8.49 -2.47
N LEU A 19 -0.50 9.31 -1.81
CA LEU A 19 0.74 8.84 -1.17
C LEU A 19 0.51 7.73 -0.13
N GLN A 20 -0.62 7.77 0.60
CA GLN A 20 -0.93 6.75 1.59
C GLN A 20 -1.37 5.43 0.95
N ILE A 21 -2.11 5.52 -0.16
CA ILE A 21 -2.53 4.34 -0.92
C ILE A 21 -1.30 3.69 -1.56
N GLU A 22 -0.45 4.49 -2.21
CA GLU A 22 0.80 4.03 -2.81
C GLU A 22 1.71 3.35 -1.79
N ALA A 23 1.91 3.95 -0.61
CA ALA A 23 2.70 3.35 0.46
C ALA A 23 2.14 2.00 0.93
N ALA A 24 0.83 1.91 1.14
CA ALA A 24 0.18 0.67 1.55
C ALA A 24 0.24 -0.42 0.47
N VAL A 25 0.10 -0.04 -0.80
CA VAL A 25 0.21 -0.99 -1.93
C VAL A 25 1.65 -1.47 -2.09
N ALA A 26 2.64 -0.57 -1.99
CA ALA A 26 4.06 -0.93 -2.10
C ALA A 26 4.49 -1.88 -0.96
N ASP A 27 4.13 -1.58 0.28
CA ASP A 27 4.41 -2.44 1.44
C ASP A 27 3.76 -3.82 1.28
N TYR A 28 2.49 -3.86 0.86
CA TYR A 28 1.78 -5.12 0.61
C TYR A 28 2.46 -5.96 -0.47
N LEU A 29 2.78 -5.38 -1.63
CA LEU A 29 3.41 -6.14 -2.72
C LEU A 29 4.81 -6.62 -2.35
N GLY A 30 5.58 -5.82 -1.59
CA GLY A 30 6.88 -6.24 -1.06
C GLY A 30 6.76 -7.44 -0.11
N MET A 31 5.79 -7.40 0.81
CA MET A 31 5.50 -8.54 1.68
C MET A 31 5.03 -9.78 0.89
N LEU A 32 4.16 -9.60 -0.12
CA LEU A 32 3.66 -10.71 -0.93
C LEU A 32 4.80 -11.37 -1.70
N GLN A 33 5.69 -10.57 -2.31
CA GLN A 33 6.87 -11.09 -2.99
C GLN A 33 7.75 -11.89 -2.03
N ALA A 34 8.00 -11.37 -0.83
CA ALA A 34 8.77 -12.08 0.19
C ALA A 34 8.14 -13.43 0.58
N GLU A 35 6.83 -13.49 0.85
CA GLU A 35 6.14 -14.75 1.15
C GLU A 35 6.21 -15.74 -0.02
N LEU A 36 6.04 -15.26 -1.26
CA LEU A 36 6.10 -16.11 -2.47
C LEU A 36 7.50 -16.67 -2.73
N THR A 37 8.56 -15.97 -2.34
CA THR A 37 9.94 -16.47 -2.42
C THR A 37 10.37 -17.28 -1.19
N GLY A 38 9.44 -17.58 -0.26
CA GLY A 38 9.72 -18.36 0.95
C GLY A 38 10.40 -17.60 2.08
N ASN A 39 10.49 -16.27 1.99
CA ASN A 39 11.01 -15.43 3.06
C ASN A 39 9.97 -15.24 4.16
N SER A 40 10.43 -15.18 5.41
CA SER A 40 9.56 -14.90 6.55
C SER A 40 9.15 -13.43 6.57
N VAL A 41 7.84 -13.17 6.72
CA VAL A 41 7.28 -11.83 6.82
C VAL A 41 6.66 -11.60 8.19
N VAL A 42 7.14 -10.58 8.90
CA VAL A 42 6.58 -10.17 10.20
C VAL A 42 5.60 -9.02 9.99
N LYS A 43 4.34 -9.36 9.71
CA LYS A 43 3.24 -8.42 9.39
C LYS A 43 3.08 -7.27 10.40
N ALA A 44 3.32 -7.55 11.68
CA ALA A 44 3.23 -6.55 12.74
C ALA A 44 4.32 -5.46 12.61
N VAL A 45 5.50 -5.78 12.09
CA VAL A 45 6.59 -4.83 11.86
C VAL A 45 6.24 -3.91 10.69
N HIS A 46 5.83 -4.48 9.55
CA HIS A 46 5.38 -3.72 8.38
C HIS A 46 4.24 -2.76 8.72
N ASN A 47 3.24 -3.24 9.48
CA ASN A 47 2.16 -2.39 9.94
C ASN A 47 2.67 -1.20 10.79
N ARG A 48 3.59 -1.43 11.75
CA ARG A 48 4.18 -0.33 12.55
C ARG A 48 4.97 0.65 11.69
N MET A 49 5.72 0.16 10.70
CA MET A 49 6.46 1.00 9.77
C MET A 49 5.52 1.89 8.95
N LEU A 50 4.44 1.32 8.41
CA LEU A 50 3.41 2.09 7.72
C LEU A 50 2.71 3.10 8.65
N GLN A 51 2.39 2.74 9.89
CA GLN A 51 1.81 3.69 10.86
C GLN A 51 2.70 4.92 11.01
N ALA A 52 4.02 4.71 11.17
CA ALA A 52 5.00 5.79 11.28
C ALA A 52 5.13 6.61 10.00
N GLN A 53 5.07 5.96 8.82
CA GLN A 53 5.22 6.62 7.52
C GLN A 53 4.01 7.48 7.13
N ILE A 54 2.79 6.97 7.37
CA ILE A 54 1.56 7.56 6.82
C ILE A 54 0.56 8.07 7.86
N GLY A 55 0.86 7.93 9.16
CA GLY A 55 0.02 8.44 10.25
C GLY A 55 -1.37 7.81 10.33
N ARG A 56 -1.51 6.55 9.90
CA ARG A 56 -2.75 5.78 9.99
C ARG A 56 -2.72 4.87 11.21
N SER A 57 -3.90 4.49 11.72
CA SER A 57 -3.99 3.50 12.79
C SER A 57 -3.67 2.09 12.29
N LYS A 58 -3.21 1.23 13.20
CA LYS A 58 -3.02 -0.21 12.94
C LYS A 58 -4.20 -0.84 12.20
N GLY A 59 -5.42 -0.66 12.72
CA GLY A 59 -6.63 -1.26 12.15
C GLY A 59 -6.97 -0.71 10.75
N SER A 60 -6.72 0.58 10.50
CA SER A 60 -6.90 1.17 9.16
C SER A 60 -5.94 0.54 8.14
N ILE A 61 -4.70 0.25 8.53
CA ILE A 61 -3.72 -0.39 7.65
C ILE A 61 -4.08 -1.86 7.42
N GLU A 62 -4.41 -2.60 8.48
CA GLU A 62 -4.84 -4.00 8.36
C GLU A 62 -6.04 -4.13 7.42
N TYR A 63 -7.05 -3.28 7.59
CA TYR A 63 -8.22 -3.28 6.71
C TYR A 63 -7.88 -2.90 5.26
N LYS A 64 -6.95 -1.97 5.05
CA LYS A 64 -6.48 -1.64 3.68
C LYS A 64 -5.78 -2.83 3.03
N HIS A 65 -4.95 -3.59 3.77
CA HIS A 65 -4.35 -4.82 3.27
C HIS A 65 -5.39 -5.90 2.96
N GLN A 66 -6.45 -6.03 3.77
CA GLN A 66 -7.57 -6.93 3.47
C GLN A 66 -8.34 -6.51 2.20
N ASN A 67 -8.49 -5.21 1.95
CA ASN A 67 -9.08 -4.71 0.70
C ASN A 67 -8.21 -5.07 -0.52
N ILE A 68 -6.88 -4.98 -0.40
CA ILE A 68 -5.94 -5.40 -1.47
C ILE A 68 -6.08 -6.92 -1.71
N SER A 69 -6.09 -7.73 -0.65
CA SER A 69 -6.32 -9.17 -0.77
C SER A 69 -7.64 -9.51 -1.48
N ALA A 70 -8.71 -8.74 -1.21
CA ALA A 70 -10.01 -8.94 -1.89
C ALA A 70 -9.96 -8.63 -3.38
N VAL A 71 -9.17 -7.63 -3.80
CA VAL A 71 -8.95 -7.36 -5.23
C VAL A 71 -8.16 -8.50 -5.88
N LEU A 72 -7.08 -8.97 -5.24
CA LEU A 72 -6.26 -10.07 -5.77
C LEU A 72 -7.04 -11.38 -5.86
N GLU A 73 -7.85 -11.71 -4.85
CA GLU A 73 -8.73 -12.89 -4.87
C GLU A 73 -9.69 -12.86 -6.06
N LYS A 74 -10.30 -11.70 -6.35
CA LYS A 74 -11.20 -11.56 -7.52
C LYS A 74 -10.50 -11.68 -8.86
N LEU A 75 -9.21 -11.39 -8.91
CA LEU A 75 -8.37 -11.59 -10.10
C LEU A 75 -7.80 -13.02 -10.19
N GLY A 76 -8.11 -13.90 -9.24
CA GLY A 76 -7.53 -15.26 -9.18
C GLY A 76 -6.04 -15.28 -8.83
N LEU A 77 -5.53 -14.19 -8.22
CA LEU A 77 -4.13 -14.03 -7.85
C LEU A 77 -3.88 -14.42 -6.38
N PRO A 78 -2.65 -14.85 -6.04
CA PRO A 78 -2.29 -15.09 -4.64
C PRO A 78 -2.33 -13.81 -3.82
N TYR A 79 -2.62 -13.96 -2.53
CA TYR A 79 -2.60 -12.89 -1.54
C TYR A 79 -1.88 -13.35 -0.27
N ILE A 80 -1.47 -12.39 0.57
CA ILE A 80 -0.72 -12.67 1.80
C ILE A 80 -1.56 -13.47 2.79
N LYS A 81 -1.06 -14.63 3.24
CA LYS A 81 -1.77 -15.47 4.20
C LYS A 81 -1.88 -14.76 5.55
N GLY A 82 -3.10 -14.51 6.01
CA GLY A 82 -3.37 -13.78 7.27
C GLY A 82 -3.93 -12.38 7.07
N TYR A 83 -3.83 -11.81 5.85
CA TYR A 83 -4.69 -10.71 5.43
C TYR A 83 -5.86 -11.26 4.64
N LYS A 84 -6.85 -11.83 5.36
CA LYS A 84 -8.06 -12.39 4.75
C LYS A 84 -8.75 -11.33 3.88
N PRO A 85 -9.16 -11.65 2.64
CA PRO A 85 -9.97 -10.78 1.81
C PRO A 85 -11.13 -10.15 2.58
N ALA A 86 -11.23 -8.82 2.52
CA ALA A 86 -12.35 -8.10 3.09
C ALA A 86 -13.64 -8.47 2.33
N THR A 87 -14.68 -8.88 3.07
CA THR A 87 -15.99 -9.21 2.50
C THR A 87 -16.75 -7.97 2.01
N HIS A 88 -16.53 -6.84 2.70
CA HIS A 88 -16.95 -5.51 2.27
C HIS A 88 -15.69 -4.67 2.10
N TYR A 89 -15.39 -4.25 0.88
CA TYR A 89 -14.27 -3.37 0.59
C TYR A 89 -14.73 -2.17 -0.25
N GLN A 90 -14.08 -1.03 -0.04
CA GLN A 90 -14.47 0.24 -0.67
C GLN A 90 -14.32 0.16 -2.19
N ARG A 91 -15.45 0.22 -2.89
CA ARG A 91 -15.53 0.39 -4.34
C ARG A 91 -15.64 1.90 -4.60
N VAL A 92 -14.51 2.61 -4.51
CA VAL A 92 -14.45 4.00 -4.95
C VAL A 92 -14.18 3.97 -6.45
N PHE A 93 -15.18 4.40 -7.22
CA PHE A 93 -15.08 4.70 -8.64
C PHE A 93 -14.48 6.10 -8.82
#